data_AF-A0A947JB81-F1
#
_entry.id   AF-A0A947JB81-F1
#
_cell.length_a   1.000
_cell.length_b   1.000
_cell.length_c   1.000
_cell.angle_alpha   90.00
_cell.angle_beta   90.00
_cell.angle_gamma   90.00
#
_symmetry.space_group_name_H-M   'P 1'
#
loop_
_entity.id
_entity.type
_entity.pdbx_description
1 polymer ?
#
loop_
_entity_poly.entity_id
_entity_poly.type
_entity_poly.pdbx_seq_one_letter_code
_entity_poly.pdbx_strand_id
1 'polypeptide(L)' 'MATIREQLKKLEADANLVDTLRTMGKTDGGKLTEFGKDFVHACVKNKVQNSVVAKILDVTPSAISQWASKLNV' A
#
# COMPACT_ATOMS: atom_id res chain seq x y z
N MET A 1 15.53 20.96 -17.32
CA MET A 1 15.76 19.50 -17.16
C MET A 1 16.28 19.28 -15.76
N ALA A 2 15.61 18.46 -14.94
CA ALA A 2 16.13 18.09 -13.63
C ALA A 2 17.42 17.28 -13.82
N THR A 3 18.43 17.56 -13.01
CA THR A 3 19.68 16.81 -13.01
C THR A 3 19.43 15.36 -12.59
N ILE A 4 20.30 14.43 -13.01
CA ILE A 4 20.23 13.01 -12.60
C ILE A 4 20.14 12.88 -11.07
N ARG A 5 20.85 13.74 -10.33
CA ARG A 5 20.84 13.76 -8.87
C ARG A 5 19.50 14.15 -8.26
N GLU A 6 18.77 15.08 -8.88
CA GLU A 6 17.43 15.47 -8.42
C GLU A 6 16.39 14.39 -8.72
N GLN A 7 16.54 13.69 -9.85
CA GLN A 7 15.69 12.54 -10.19
C GLN A 7 15.90 11.38 -9.20
N LEU A 8 17.16 11.10 -8.83
CA LEU A 8 17.50 10.10 -7.82
C LEU A 8 16.87 10.43 -6.46
N LYS A 9 16.98 11.67 -6.00
CA LYS A 9 16.35 12.09 -4.73
C LYS A 9 14.83 11.91 -4.71
N LYS A 10 14.17 12.15 -5.85
CA LYS A 10 12.72 11.92 -5.97
C LYS A 10 12.39 10.43 -5.87
N LEU A 11 13.13 9.60 -6.59
CA LEU A 11 12.99 8.14 -6.52
C LEU A 11 13.20 7.60 -5.10
N GLU A 12 14.21 8.10 -4.38
CA GLU A 12 14.47 7.74 -2.98
C GLU A 12 13.31 8.15 -2.07
N ALA A 13 12.76 9.34 -2.25
CA ALA A 13 11.62 9.81 -1.47
C ALA A 13 10.35 8.96 -1.73
N ASP A 14 10.07 8.66 -2.99
CA ASP A 14 8.92 7.82 -3.37
C ASP A 14 9.07 6.38 -2.84
N ALA A 15 10.28 5.82 -2.92
CA ALA A 15 10.60 4.50 -2.38
C ALA A 15 10.42 4.46 -0.86
N ASN A 16 10.95 5.46 -0.15
CA ASN A 16 10.81 5.56 1.31
C ASN A 16 9.34 5.68 1.74
N LEU A 17 8.52 6.41 0.98
CA LEU A 17 7.09 6.51 1.26
C LEU A 17 6.40 5.14 1.14
N VAL A 18 6.68 4.39 0.07
CA VAL A 18 6.11 3.05 -0.13
C VAL A 18 6.55 2.09 0.98
N ASP A 19 7.83 2.16 1.38
CA ASP A 19 8.35 1.30 2.44
C ASP A 19 7.75 1.64 3.82
N THR A 20 7.52 2.92 4.08
CA THR A 20 6.82 3.39 5.29
C THR A 20 5.38 2.87 5.32
N LEU A 21 4.65 2.99 4.22
CA LEU A 21 3.27 2.48 4.10
C LEU A 21 3.22 0.97 4.33
N ARG A 22 4.20 0.24 3.82
CA ARG A 22 4.32 -1.20 3.99
C ARG A 22 4.59 -1.58 5.45
N THR A 23 5.58 -0.93 6.07
CA THR A 23 5.97 -1.17 7.46
C THR A 23 4.83 -0.86 8.43
N MET A 24 4.07 0.21 8.16
CA MET A 24 2.91 0.55 8.98
C MET A 24 1.70 -0.33 8.68
N GLY A 25 1.54 -0.76 7.42
CA GLY A 25 0.34 -1.45 6.92
C GLY A 25 0.32 -2.96 7.14
N LYS A 26 1.48 -3.61 7.31
CA LYS A 26 1.56 -5.03 7.64
C LYS A 26 2.53 -5.30 8.77
N THR A 27 2.29 -6.40 9.49
CA THR A 27 3.28 -7.01 10.37
C THR A 27 4.33 -7.77 9.56
N ASP A 28 5.45 -8.12 10.20
CA ASP A 28 6.51 -8.95 9.59
C ASP A 28 5.97 -10.30 9.08
N GLY A 29 4.91 -10.83 9.70
CA GLY A 29 4.21 -12.05 9.27
C GLY A 29 3.19 -11.85 8.14
N GLY A 30 3.13 -10.67 7.52
CA GLY A 30 2.25 -10.37 6.39
C GLY A 30 0.78 -10.14 6.76
N LYS A 31 0.44 -9.98 8.05
CA LYS A 31 -0.92 -9.65 8.47
C LYS A 31 -1.14 -8.13 8.43
N LEU A 32 -2.31 -7.69 7.98
CA LEU A 32 -2.65 -6.27 8.02
C LEU A 32 -2.75 -5.77 9.46
N THR A 33 -2.12 -4.64 9.73
CA THR A 33 -2.31 -3.87 10.97
C THR A 33 -3.64 -3.11 10.92
N GLU A 34 -4.03 -2.44 12.01
CA GLU A 34 -5.19 -1.53 11.98
C GLU A 34 -5.02 -0.43 10.93
N PHE A 35 -3.85 0.22 10.88
CA PHE A 35 -3.52 1.18 9.83
C PHE A 35 -3.64 0.56 8.42
N GLY A 36 -3.16 -0.68 8.24
CA GLY A 36 -3.27 -1.39 6.98
C GLY A 36 -4.72 -1.63 6.55
N LYS A 37 -5.60 -1.97 7.49
CA LYS A 37 -7.03 -2.14 7.21
C LYS A 37 -7.69 -0.83 6.83
N ASP A 38 -7.39 0.25 7.55
CA ASP A 38 -7.91 1.59 7.25
C ASP A 38 -7.43 2.08 5.88
N PHE A 39 -6.16 1.84 5.56
CA PHE A 39 -5.58 2.13 4.25
C PHE A 39 -6.28 1.35 3.14
N VAL A 40 -6.46 0.04 3.31
CA VAL A 40 -7.19 -0.81 2.36
C VAL A 40 -8.62 -0.31 2.19
N HIS A 41 -9.30 0.05 3.29
CA HIS A 41 -10.64 0.60 3.24
C HIS A 41 -10.72 1.89 2.43
N ALA A 42 -9.82 2.83 2.69
CA ALA A 42 -9.74 4.09 1.94
C ALA A 42 -9.47 3.83 0.45
N CYS A 43 -8.55 2.92 0.11
CA CYS A 43 -8.25 2.58 -1.28
C CYS A 43 -9.46 1.96 -2.01
N VAL A 44 -10.13 0.98 -1.39
CA VAL A 44 -11.29 0.31 -1.99
C VAL A 44 -12.46 1.29 -2.15
N LYS A 45 -12.72 2.13 -1.15
CA LYS A 45 -13.74 3.19 -1.23
C LYS A 45 -13.50 4.16 -2.38
N ASN A 46 -12.22 4.44 -2.69
CA ASN A 46 -11.82 5.27 -3.83
C ASN A 46 -11.66 4.47 -5.14
N LYS A 47 -12.14 3.22 -5.20
CA LYS A 47 -12.09 2.34 -6.39
C LYS A 47 -10.69 2.03 -6.89
N VAL A 48 -9.69 2.08 -6.01
CA VAL A 48 -8.34 1.59 -6.33
C VAL A 48 -8.40 0.07 -6.46
N GLN A 49 -7.83 -0.47 -7.53
CA GLN A 49 -7.83 -1.91 -7.78
C GLN A 49 -7.10 -2.67 -6.67
N ASN A 50 -7.70 -3.77 -6.18
CA ASN A 50 -7.12 -4.61 -5.12
C ASN A 50 -5.69 -5.09 -5.45
N SER A 51 -5.40 -5.34 -6.73
CA SER A 51 -4.07 -5.73 -7.20
C SER A 51 -3.01 -4.64 -6.99
N VAL A 52 -3.39 -3.37 -7.08
CA VAL A 52 -2.50 -2.22 -6.82
C VAL A 52 -2.27 -2.05 -5.33
N VAL A 53 -3.34 -2.14 -4.53
CA VAL A 53 -3.24 -2.07 -3.06
C VAL A 53 -2.36 -3.19 -2.51
N ALA A 54 -2.51 -4.40 -3.06
CA ALA A 54 -1.68 -5.56 -2.72
C ALA A 54 -0.18 -5.33 -3.02
N LYS A 55 0.15 -4.66 -4.12
CA LYS A 55 1.54 -4.31 -4.48
C LYS A 55 2.15 -3.28 -3.53
N ILE A 56 1.37 -2.28 -3.12
CA ILE A 56 1.84 -1.24 -2.19
C ILE A 56 2.18 -1.88 -0.83
N LEU A 57 1.24 -2.67 -0.30
CA LEU A 57 1.40 -3.31 1.01
C LEU A 57 2.26 -4.59 0.97
N ASP A 58 2.63 -5.08 -0.23
CA ASP A 58 3.38 -6.31 -0.42
C ASP A 58 2.74 -7.50 0.30
N VAL A 59 1.48 -7.72 -0.05
CA VAL A 59 0.65 -8.83 0.44
C VAL A 59 -0.03 -9.51 -0.76
N THR A 60 -0.61 -10.68 -0.53
CA THR A 60 -1.34 -11.38 -1.60
C THR A 60 -2.63 -10.62 -1.96
N PRO A 61 -3.03 -10.59 -3.24
CA PRO A 61 -4.31 -10.00 -3.64
C PRO A 61 -5.51 -10.62 -2.93
N SER A 62 -5.42 -11.90 -2.56
CA SER A 62 -6.46 -12.60 -1.78
C SER A 62 -6.63 -12.03 -0.38
N ALA A 63 -5.55 -11.60 0.28
CA ALA A 63 -5.63 -10.94 1.57
C ALA A 63 -6.43 -9.64 1.47
N ILE A 64 -6.17 -8.84 0.43
CA ILE A 64 -6.92 -7.59 0.18
C ILE A 64 -8.38 -7.91 -0.14
N SER A 65 -8.66 -8.87 -1.03
CA SER A 65 -10.03 -9.25 -1.40
C SER A 65 -10.84 -9.79 -0.22
N GLN A 66 -10.23 -10.53 0.70
CA GLN A 66 -10.88 -11.01 1.92
C GLN A 66 -11.27 -9.86 2.88
N TRP A 67 -10.51 -8.77 2.88
CA TRP A 67 -10.86 -7.58 3.66
C TRP A 67 -11.86 -6.70 2.93
N ALA A 68 -11.67 -6.48 1.62
CA ALA A 68 -12.58 -5.72 0.78
C ALA A 68 -14.01 -6.28 0.80
N SER A 69 -14.17 -7.61 0.78
CA SER A 69 -15.49 -8.26 0.84
C SER A 69 -16.22 -8.03 2.17
N LYS A 70 -15.51 -7.74 3.26
CA LYS A 70 -16.10 -7.41 4.57
C LYS A 70 -16.53 -5.95 4.67
N LEU A 71 -16.06 -5.09 3.78
CA LEU A 71 -16.25 -3.64 3.88
C LEU A 71 -17.61 -3.17 3.37
N ASN A 72 -18.43 -4.04 2.75
CA ASN A 72 -19.80 -3.77 2.30
C ASN A 72 -19.95 -2.39 1.62
N VAL A 73 -18.98 -2.04 0.77
CA VAL A 73 -18.98 -0.88 -0.13
C VAL A 73 -19.48 -1.31 -1.50
#